data_AF-A0A643ATM3-F1
#
_entry.id   AF-A0A643ATM3-F1
#
_cell.length_a   1.000
_cell.length_b   1.000
_cell.length_c   1.000
_cell.angle_alpha   90.00
_cell.angle_beta   90.00
_cell.angle_gamma   90.00
#
_symmetry.space_group_name_H-M   'P 1'
#
loop_
_entity.id
_entity.type
_entity.pdbx_description
1 polymer ?
#
loop_
_entity_poly.entity_id
_entity_poly.type
_entity_poly.pdbx_seq_one_letter_code
_entity_poly.pdbx_strand_id
1 'polypeptide(L)' 'MPTMASVKLSTLHPIVNHPHYEDADLRARTKVVYSAYSRKSAKEVRDKLVELHVNYYILEEAWCVVRT' A
#
# COMPACT_ATOMS: atom_id res chain seq x y z
N MET A 1 -8.24 -2.81 -9.24
CA MET A 1 -6.95 -2.20 -8.90
C MET A 1 -6.13 -1.91 -10.17
N PRO A 2 -6.55 -0.94 -11.01
CA PRO A 2 -5.75 -0.57 -12.17
C PRO A 2 -4.45 0.13 -11.75
N THR A 3 -4.44 0.92 -10.67
CA THR A 3 -3.33 1.78 -10.27
C THR A 3 -1.98 1.06 -10.15
N MET A 4 -1.91 -0.06 -9.42
CA MET A 4 -0.66 -0.81 -9.28
C MET A 4 -0.15 -1.36 -10.62
N ALA A 5 -1.05 -1.88 -11.45
CA ALA A 5 -0.70 -2.40 -12.77
C ALA A 5 -0.24 -1.27 -13.70
N SER A 6 -0.95 -0.14 -13.72
CA SER A 6 -0.59 1.04 -14.51
C SER A 6 0.75 1.62 -14.10
N VAL A 7 1.01 1.78 -12.79
CA VAL A 7 2.31 2.26 -12.29
C VAL A 7 3.41 1.30 -12.71
N LYS A 8 3.22 -0.01 -12.50
CA LYS A 8 4.23 -1.01 -12.86
C LYS A 8 4.54 -0.99 -14.36
N LEU A 9 3.51 -0.95 -15.20
CA LEU A 9 3.66 -0.99 -16.66
C LEU A 9 4.32 0.29 -17.20
N SER A 10 3.86 1.46 -16.76
CA SER A 10 4.30 2.73 -17.34
C SER A 10 5.63 3.24 -16.81
N THR A 11 6.06 2.78 -15.63
CA THR A 11 7.23 3.35 -14.94
C THR A 11 8.26 2.32 -14.49
N LEU A 12 7.95 1.02 -14.59
CA LEU A 12 8.75 -0.09 -14.09
C LEU A 12 9.02 -0.11 -12.58
N HIS A 13 8.53 0.87 -11.81
CA HIS A 13 8.69 0.92 -10.36
C HIS A 13 8.20 -0.39 -9.70
N PRO A 14 8.98 -0.96 -8.76
CA PRO A 14 8.55 -2.13 -8.00
C PRO A 14 7.35 -1.77 -7.12
N ILE A 15 6.37 -2.66 -7.08
CA ILE A 15 5.17 -2.50 -6.26
C ILE A 15 5.32 -3.36 -5.00
N VAL A 16 5.29 -2.72 -3.83
CA VAL A 16 5.39 -3.42 -2.54
C VAL A 16 4.10 -4.17 -2.21
N ASN A 17 2.95 -3.57 -2.55
CA ASN A 17 1.65 -4.20 -2.35
C ASN A 17 1.41 -5.32 -3.38
N HIS A 18 1.03 -6.51 -2.91
CA HIS A 18 0.61 -7.60 -3.78
C HIS A 18 -0.56 -8.32 -3.08
N PRO A 19 -1.83 -7.96 -3.39
CA PRO A 19 -3.00 -8.44 -2.65
C PRO A 19 -3.38 -9.87 -3.05
N HIS A 20 -2.45 -10.80 -2.83
CA HIS A 20 -2.64 -12.25 -2.94
C HIS A 20 -2.60 -12.79 -1.52
N TYR A 21 -3.73 -13.32 -1.04
CA TYR A 21 -3.93 -13.64 0.38
C TYR A 21 -3.66 -15.11 0.71
N GLU A 22 -3.52 -15.91 -0.32
CA GLU A 22 -3.22 -17.34 -0.34
C GLU A 22 -1.79 -17.58 0.15
N ASP A 23 -0.87 -16.66 -0.17
CA ASP A 23 0.49 -16.68 0.35
C ASP A 23 0.59 -15.88 1.66
N ALA A 24 1.14 -16.53 2.69
CA ALA A 24 1.19 -15.98 4.04
C ALA A 24 2.05 -14.71 4.13
N ASP A 25 3.18 -14.68 3.43
CA ASP A 25 4.14 -13.58 3.45
C ASP A 25 3.61 -12.38 2.65
N LEU A 26 3.02 -12.64 1.47
CA LEU A 26 2.35 -11.60 0.68
C LEU A 26 1.18 -10.97 1.44
N ARG A 27 0.38 -11.79 2.13
CA ARG A 27 -0.70 -11.31 3.00
C ARG A 27 -0.18 -10.46 4.15
N ALA A 28 0.87 -10.90 4.85
CA ALA A 28 1.46 -10.16 5.96
C ALA A 28 1.99 -8.80 5.50
N ARG A 29 2.71 -8.75 4.37
CA ARG A 29 3.21 -7.51 3.78
C ARG A 29 2.08 -6.58 3.36
N THR A 30 1.06 -7.12 2.69
CA THR A 30 -0.13 -6.35 2.27
C THR A 30 -0.84 -5.74 3.48
N LYS A 31 -0.96 -6.47 4.59
CA LYS A 31 -1.54 -5.95 5.85
C LYS A 31 -0.76 -4.77 6.41
N VAL A 32 0.57 -4.77 6.29
CA VAL A 32 1.40 -3.62 6.68
C VAL A 32 1.12 -2.42 5.78
N VAL A 33 1.09 -2.61 4.45
CA VAL A 33 0.80 -1.51 3.51
C VAL A 33 -0.58 -0.91 3.74
N TYR A 34 -1.61 -1.75 3.91
CA TYR A 34 -2.98 -1.31 4.16
C TYR A 34 -3.23 -0.78 5.56
N SER A 35 -2.25 -0.87 6.47
CA SER A 35 -2.34 -0.22 7.77
C SER A 35 -2.47 1.31 7.67
N ALA A 36 -2.11 1.89 6.52
CA ALA A 36 -2.38 3.28 6.18
C ALA A 36 -3.87 3.66 6.17
N TYR A 37 -4.77 2.70 5.92
CA TYR A 37 -6.23 2.88 6.00
C TYR A 37 -6.81 2.56 7.39
N SER A 38 -5.96 2.21 8.36
CA SER A 38 -6.39 1.86 9.71
C SER A 38 -6.46 3.08 10.64
N ARG A 39 -6.82 2.88 11.91
CA ARG A 39 -6.80 3.92 12.95
C ARG A 39 -5.42 4.13 13.60
N LYS A 40 -4.36 3.55 13.03
CA LYS A 40 -2.99 3.73 13.54
C LYS A 40 -2.50 5.15 13.34
N SER A 41 -1.54 5.57 14.16
CA SER A 41 -0.93 6.89 14.00
C SER A 41 -0.15 6.96 12.68
N ALA A 42 -0.12 8.14 12.05
CA ALA A 42 0.65 8.35 10.82
C ALA A 42 2.15 8.04 11.01
N LYS A 43 2.69 8.28 12.22
CA LYS A 43 4.08 7.93 12.58
C LYS A 43 4.30 6.43 12.51
N GLU A 44 3.43 5.63 13.15
CA GLU A 44 3.54 4.18 13.14
C GLU A 44 3.45 3.60 11.73
N VAL A 45 2.51 4.10 10.92
CA VAL A 45 2.36 3.66 9.52
C VAL A 45 3.62 4.00 8.72
N ARG A 46 4.11 5.24 8.82
CA ARG A 46 5.33 5.68 8.12
C ARG A 46 6.53 4.83 8.48
N ASP A 47 6.77 4.60 9.77
CA ASP A 47 7.93 3.84 10.24
C ASP A 47 7.90 2.42 9.65
N LYS A 48 6.71 1.79 9.59
CA LYS A 48 6.52 0.48 8.93
C LYS A 48 6.70 0.52 7.41
N LEU A 49 6.27 1.57 6.72
CA LEU A 49 6.48 1.71 5.28
C LEU A 49 7.97 1.92 4.95
N VAL A 50 8.71 2.64 5.80
CA VAL A 50 10.16 2.83 5.67
C VAL A 50 10.92 1.52 5.89
N GLU A 51 10.50 0.68 6.85
CA GLU A 51 11.04 -0.68 7.03
C GLU A 51 10.89 -1.54 5.76
N LEU A 52 9.82 -1.33 4.98
CA LEU A 52 9.58 -1.98 3.69
C LEU A 52 10.27 -1.28 2.51
N HIS A 53 11.12 -0.29 2.76
CA HIS A 53 11.83 0.50 1.74
C HIS A 53 10.89 1.22 0.75
N VAL A 54 9.72 1.66 1.23
CA VAL A 54 8.78 2.44 0.42
C VAL A 54 9.25 3.88 0.29
N ASN A 55 9.44 4.36 -0.95
CA ASN A 55 9.80 5.76 -1.23
C ASN A 55 8.59 6.65 -1.55
N TYR A 56 7.52 6.07 -2.10
CA TYR A 56 6.33 6.79 -2.56
C TYR A 56 5.08 6.06 -2.10
N TYR A 57 4.04 6.82 -1.78
CA TYR A 57 2.74 6.29 -1.41
C TYR A 57 1.66 6.93 -2.27
N ILE A 58 0.78 6.12 -2.84
CA ILE A 58 -0.33 6.57 -3.70
C ILE A 58 -1.63 6.36 -2.92
N LEU A 59 -2.31 7.46 -2.63
CA LEU A 59 -3.64 7.46 -2.05
C LEU A 59 -4.65 7.84 -3.11
N GLU A 60 -5.59 6.93 -3.40
CA GLU A 60 -6.70 7.21 -4.28
C GLU A 60 -7.79 7.94 -3.50
N GLU A 61 -8.09 9.19 -3.87
CA GLU A 61 -9.08 10.03 -3.18
C GLU A 61 -10.45 9.37 -3.05
N ALA A 62 -10.88 8.62 -4.07
CA ALA A 62 -12.15 7.90 -4.11
C ALA A 62 -12.34 6.94 -2.92
N TRP A 63 -11.25 6.43 -2.34
CA TRP A 63 -11.28 5.50 -1.20
C TRP A 63 -10.95 6.17 0.14
N CYS A 64 -10.32 7.35 0.13
CA CYS A 64 -9.78 7.99 1.33
C CYS A 64 -10.61 9.16 1.82
N VAL A 65 -11.18 9.93 0.89
CA VAL A 65 -11.81 11.22 1.18
C VAL A 65 -13.33 11.13 1.11
N VAL A 66 -13.85 10.21 0.29
CA VAL A 66 -15.30 10.05 0.12
C VAL A 66 -15.93 9.53 1.42
N ARG A 67 -16.69 10.40 2.07
CA ARG A 67 -17.58 10.10 3.20
C ARG A 67 -19.00 10.16 2.69
N THR A 68 -19.46 9.14 1.97
CA THR A 68 -20.89 8.91 1.75
C THR A 68 -21.49 8.21 2.95
#